data_AF-A0A1F7DBE9-F1
#
_entry.id   AF-A0A1F7DBE9-F1
#
_cell.length_a   1.000
_cell.length_b   1.000
_cell.length_c   1.000
_cell.angle_alpha   90.00
_cell.angle_beta   90.00
_cell.angle_gamma   90.00
#
_symmetry.space_group_name_H-M   'P 1'
#
loop_
_entity.id
_entity.type
_entity.pdbx_description
1 polymer ?
#
loop_
_entity_poly.entity_id
_entity_poly.type
_entity_poly.pdbx_seq_one_letter_code
_entity_poly.pdbx_strand_id
1 'polypeptide(L)' 'MGLMLSLRLAWNLGFIIAVPVAVFGFGGAYLDKYLQTTPIFVITGFVLAIVLTVIGVYRKVKEILGAS' A
#
# COMPACT_ATOMS: atom_id res chain seq x y z
N MET A 1 28.85 -0.17 2.94
CA MET A 1 27.94 -0.97 3.79
C MET A 1 26.57 -0.32 4.00
N GLY A 2 26.47 1.00 4.23
CA GLY A 2 25.18 1.68 4.50
C GLY A 2 24.15 1.67 3.34
N LEU A 3 24.60 1.74 2.08
CA LEU A 3 23.70 1.75 0.92
C LEU A 3 22.82 0.50 0.81
N MET A 4 23.35 -0.68 1.17
CA MET A 4 22.60 -1.95 1.11
C MET A 4 21.44 -1.98 2.11
N LEU A 5 21.63 -1.39 3.30
CA LEU A 5 20.60 -1.28 4.33
C LEU A 5 19.49 -0.32 3.92
N SER A 6 19.85 0.86 3.43
CA SER A 6 18.89 1.84 2.93
C SER A 6 18.07 1.28 1.76
N LEU A 7 18.70 0.51 0.87
CA LEU A 7 18.01 -0.11 -0.26
C LEU A 7 17.04 -1.22 0.21
N ARG A 8 17.43 -2.03 1.21
CA ARG A 8 16.54 -3.02 1.82
C ARG A 8 15.33 -2.38 2.49
N LEU A 9 15.51 -1.27 3.18
CA LEU A 9 14.44 -0.50 3.82
C LEU A 9 13.50 0.10 2.77
N ALA A 10 14.06 0.75 1.74
CA ALA A 10 13.29 1.31 0.63
C ALA A 10 12.49 0.22 -0.09
N TRP A 11 13.07 -0.98 -0.30
CA TRP A 11 12.37 -2.11 -0.90
C TRP A 11 11.20 -2.59 -0.03
N ASN A 12 11.41 -2.76 1.28
CA ASN A 12 10.38 -3.24 2.18
C ASN A 12 9.20 -2.26 2.29
N LEU A 13 9.50 -0.96 2.44
CA LEU A 13 8.48 0.09 2.45
C LEU A 13 7.78 0.24 1.10
N GLY A 14 8.53 0.14 0.00
CA GLY A 14 7.99 0.17 -1.35
C GLY A 14 6.96 -0.93 -1.59
N PHE A 15 7.21 -2.16 -1.12
CA PHE A 15 6.24 -3.26 -1.21
C PHE A 15 4.98 -3.01 -0.36
N ILE A 16 5.13 -2.46 0.84
CA ILE A 16 3.99 -2.14 1.73
C ILE A 16 3.04 -1.12 1.07
N ILE A 17 3.56 -0.23 0.23
CA ILE A 17 2.76 0.78 -0.50
C ILE A 17 2.26 0.24 -1.83
N ALA A 18 3.14 -0.37 -2.64
CA ALA A 18 2.82 -0.78 -3.99
C ALA A 18 1.80 -1.92 -4.05
N VAL A 19 1.86 -2.87 -3.10
CA VAL A 19 0.95 -4.03 -3.10
C VAL A 19 -0.51 -3.62 -2.87
N PRO A 20 -0.87 -2.86 -1.81
CA PRO A 20 -2.25 -2.41 -1.63
C PRO A 20 -2.73 -1.55 -2.78
N VAL A 21 -1.92 -0.60 -3.26
CA VAL A 21 -2.33 0.30 -4.36
C VAL A 21 -2.60 -0.48 -5.63
N ALA A 22 -1.75 -1.45 -5.98
CA ALA A 22 -1.98 -2.31 -7.14
C ALA A 22 -3.23 -3.18 -6.93
N VAL A 23 -3.35 -3.88 -5.81
CA VAL A 23 -4.47 -4.82 -5.57
C VAL A 23 -5.80 -4.09 -5.52
N PHE A 24 -5.93 -3.01 -4.75
CA PHE A 24 -7.20 -2.29 -4.61
C PHE A 24 -7.45 -1.32 -5.76
N GLY A 25 -6.41 -0.75 -6.37
CA GLY A 25 -6.55 0.12 -7.54
C GLY A 25 -7.00 -0.67 -8.78
N PHE A 26 -6.27 -1.74 -9.14
CA PHE A 26 -6.67 -2.60 -10.26
C PHE A 26 -7.92 -3.42 -9.94
N GLY A 27 -8.05 -3.91 -8.70
CA GLY A 27 -9.25 -4.63 -8.26
C GLY A 27 -10.50 -3.75 -8.30
N GLY A 28 -10.41 -2.50 -7.80
CA GLY A 28 -11.48 -1.52 -7.87
C GLY A 28 -11.85 -1.17 -9.31
N ALA A 29 -10.86 -1.01 -10.20
CA ALA A 29 -11.09 -0.74 -11.62
C ALA A 29 -11.78 -1.91 -12.35
N TYR A 30 -11.39 -3.15 -12.02
CA TYR A 30 -12.02 -4.33 -12.58
C TYR A 30 -13.48 -4.47 -12.13
N LEU A 31 -13.74 -4.24 -10.83
CA LEU A 31 -15.09 -4.25 -10.25
C LEU A 31 -15.98 -3.14 -10.83
N ASP A 32 -15.47 -1.92 -10.98
CA ASP A 32 -16.22 -0.81 -11.59
C ASP A 32 -16.62 -1.12 -13.04
N LYS A 33 -15.73 -1.77 -13.80
CA LYS A 33 -16.03 -2.18 -15.18
C LYS A 33 -17.09 -3.29 -15.24
N TYR A 34 -17.08 -4.21 -14.26
CA TYR A 34 -18.05 -5.30 -14.21
C TYR A 34 -19.44 -4.84 -13.73
N LEU A 35 -19.49 -3.94 -12.75
CA LEU A 35 -20.73 -3.47 -12.12
C LEU A 35 -21.31 -2.20 -12.77
N GLN A 36 -20.62 -1.61 -13.76
CA GLN A 36 -20.98 -0.34 -14.41
C GLN A 36 -21.11 0.86 -13.44
N THR A 37 -20.48 0.77 -12.26
CA THR A 37 -20.54 1.76 -11.18
C THR A 37 -19.41 2.79 -11.22
N THR A 38 -18.70 2.88 -12.36
CA THR A 38 -17.56 3.78 -12.54
C THR A 38 -17.90 5.21 -12.10
N PRO A 39 -17.12 5.85 -11.20
CA PRO A 39 -15.82 5.45 -10.65
C PRO A 39 -15.86 5.14 -9.12
N ILE A 40 -16.93 4.56 -8.60
CA ILE A 40 -17.12 4.45 -7.15
C ILE A 40 -16.16 3.41 -6.54
N PHE A 41 -16.06 2.21 -7.13
CA PHE A 41 -15.22 1.15 -6.55
C PHE A 41 -13.74 1.45 -6.64
N VAL A 42 -13.30 2.15 -7.70
CA VAL A 42 -11.91 2.64 -7.80
C VAL A 42 -11.60 3.59 -6.66
N ILE A 43 -12.48 4.57 -6.40
CA ILE A 43 -12.26 5.56 -5.33
C ILE A 43 -12.25 4.87 -3.96
N THR A 44 -13.22 4.00 -3.68
CA THR A 44 -13.25 3.27 -2.39
C THR A 44 -12.06 2.34 -2.22
N GLY A 45 -11.63 1.68 -3.30
CA GLY A 45 -10.43 0.84 -3.31
C GLY A 45 -9.17 1.66 -3.02
N PHE A 46 -9.06 2.85 -3.61
CA PHE A 46 -7.94 3.74 -3.35
C PHE A 46 -7.91 4.25 -1.91
N VAL A 47 -9.06 4.60 -1.34
CA VAL A 47 -9.17 4.99 0.07
C VAL A 47 -8.73 3.84 0.98
N LEU A 48 -9.20 2.61 0.72
CA LEU A 48 -8.77 1.42 1.46
C LEU A 48 -7.27 1.16 1.32
N ALA A 49 -6.71 1.33 0.12
CA ALA A 49 -5.28 1.18 -0.12
C ALA A 49 -4.47 2.18 0.72
N ILE A 50 -4.90 3.44 0.79
CA ILE A 50 -4.25 4.47 1.61
C ILE A 50 -4.31 4.09 3.09
N VAL A 51 -5.49 3.71 3.60
CA VAL A 51 -5.65 3.33 5.01
C VAL A 51 -4.75 2.15 5.37
N LEU A 52 -4.74 1.10 4.55
CA LEU A 52 -3.89 -0.08 4.78
C LEU A 52 -2.39 0.26 4.68
N THR A 53 -2.03 1.14 3.75
CA THR A 53 -0.65 1.62 3.62
C THR A 53 -0.21 2.39 4.86
N VAL A 54 -1.04 3.33 5.35
CA VAL A 54 -0.75 4.10 6.57
C VAL A 54 -0.56 3.18 7.77
N ILE A 55 -1.44 2.19 7.94
CA ILE A 55 -1.33 1.21 9.03
C ILE A 55 -0.06 0.36 8.87
N GLY A 56 0.24 -0.11 7.66
CA GLY A 56 1.41 -0.94 7.38
C GLY A 56 2.72 -0.20 7.64
N VAL A 57 2.83 1.03 7.14
CA VAL A 57 3.99 1.89 7.37
C VAL A 57 4.12 2.24 8.86
N TYR A 58 3.03 2.61 9.53
CA TYR A 58 3.06 2.93 10.96
C TYR A 58 3.56 1.73 11.80
N ARG A 59 3.06 0.53 11.52
CA ARG A 59 3.53 -0.70 12.19
C ARG A 59 5.01 -0.94 11.93
N LYS A 60 5.48 -0.74 10.69
CA LYS A 60 6.88 -0.95 10.31
C LYS A 60 7.82 0.05 10.97
N VAL A 61 7.41 1.31 11.02
CA VAL A 61 8.16 2.37 11.72
C VAL A 61 8.22 2.08 13.22
N LYS A 62 7.10 1.66 13.84
CA LYS A 62 7.08 1.28 15.25
C LYS A 62 7.95 0.05 15.55
N GLU A 63 7.95 -0.95 14.66
CA GLU A 63 8.84 -2.12 14.77
C GLU A 63 10.32 -1.70 14.76
N ILE A 64 10.69 -0.79 13.85
CA ILE A 64 12.07 -0.29 13.75
C ILE A 64 12.45 0.55 14.99
N LEU A 65 11.55 1.42 15.47
CA LEU A 65 11.81 2.29 16.61
C LEU A 65 11.73 1.57 17.97
N GLY A 66 10.88 0.56 18.10
CA GLY A 66 10.68 -0.22 19.32
C GLY A 66 11.62 -1.41 19.46
N ALA A 67 12.44 -1.71 18.44
CA ALA A 67 13.50 -2.71 18.49
C ALA A 67 14.85 -2.16 19.02
N SER A 68 14.82 -0.98 19.68
CA SER A 68 15.96 -0.36 20.38
C SER A 68 15.90 -0.61 21.88
#